data_AF-A0A946VCA5-F1
#
_entry.id   AF-A0A946VCA5-F1
#
_cell.length_a   1.000
_cell.length_b   1.000
_cell.length_c   1.000
_cell.angle_alpha   90.00
_cell.angle_beta   90.00
_cell.angle_gamma   90.00
#
_symmetry.space_group_name_H-M   'P 1'
#
loop_
_entity.id
_entity.type
_entity.pdbx_description
1 polymer ?
#
loop_
_entity_poly.entity_id
_entity_poly.type
_entity_poly.pdbx_seq_one_letter_code
_entity_poly.pdbx_strand_id
1 'polypeptide(L)' 'MTHFTRLFPLWAVLGSLLAVLQPDWLVPLKGAIVPMPGLVMFGMGITLTTENFLAVLRRPLPVLLAGYRNRRR' A
#
# COMPACT_ATOMS: atom_id res chain seq x y z
N MET A 1 15.47 -0.08 16.22
CA MET A 1 14.16 0.31 15.62
C MET A 1 13.81 -0.55 14.39
N THR A 2 14.08 -1.87 14.40
CA THR A 2 13.88 -2.77 13.24
C THR A 2 12.85 -3.88 13.48
N HIS A 3 12.44 -4.10 14.74
CA HIS A 3 11.51 -5.19 15.08
C HIS A 3 10.12 -4.95 14.49
N PHE A 4 9.56 -3.74 14.59
CA PHE A 4 8.21 -3.43 14.11
C PHE A 4 7.99 -3.73 12.61
N THR A 5 8.95 -3.40 11.75
CA THR A 5 8.82 -3.65 10.29
C THR A 5 8.87 -5.15 9.95
N ARG A 6 9.55 -5.96 10.78
CA ARG A 6 9.56 -7.43 10.63
C ARG A 6 8.26 -8.09 11.08
N LEU A 7 7.49 -7.44 11.96
CA LEU A 7 6.22 -7.97 12.44
C LEU A 7 5.08 -7.76 11.43
N PHE A 8 5.19 -6.81 10.50
CA PHE A 8 4.16 -6.59 9.46
C PHE A 8 3.81 -7.86 8.67
N PRO A 9 4.77 -8.60 8.08
CA PRO A 9 4.46 -9.84 7.37
C PRO A 9 3.88 -10.92 8.30
N LEU A 10 4.32 -10.98 9.56
CA LEU A 10 3.79 -11.93 10.53
C LEU A 10 2.31 -11.66 10.82
N TRP A 11 1.93 -10.40 11.07
CA TRP A 11 0.54 -9.99 11.28
C TRP A 11 -0.33 -10.20 10.03
N ALA A 12 0.21 -9.95 8.83
CA ALA A 12 -0.50 -10.19 7.58
C ALA A 12 -0.83 -11.68 7.38
N VAL A 13 0.13 -12.58 7.66
CA VAL A 13 -0.07 -14.03 7.57
C VAL A 13 -1.06 -14.52 8.61
N LEU A 14 -0.93 -14.06 9.87
CA LEU A 14 -1.89 -14.41 10.93
C LEU A 14 -3.32 -13.95 10.60
N GLY A 15 -3.47 -12.72 10.08
CA GLY A 15 -4.76 -12.20 9.63
C GLY A 15 -5.35 -12.99 8.47
N SER A 16 -4.53 -13.38 7.50
CA SER A 16 -4.94 -14.24 6.38
C SER A 16 -5.37 -15.64 6.86
N LEU A 17 -4.67 -16.23 7.84
CA LEU A 17 -5.01 -17.54 8.38
C LEU A 17 -6.33 -17.50 9.17
N LEU A 18 -6.52 -16.45 9.98
CA LEU A 18 -7.77 -16.22 10.71
C LEU A 18 -8.95 -16.05 9.75
N ALA A 19 -8.74 -15.34 8.63
CA ALA A 19 -9.75 -15.15 7.59
C ALA A 19 -10.20 -16.46 6.93
N VAL A 20 -9.32 -17.45 6.83
CA VAL A 20 -9.63 -18.78 6.28
C VAL A 20 -10.38 -19.65 7.29
N LEU A 21 -10.03 -19.56 8.58
CA LEU A 21 -10.63 -20.38 9.64
C LEU A 21 -12.03 -19.90 10.06
N GLN A 22 -12.27 -18.59 10.06
CA GLN A 22 -13.52 -17.96 10.52
C GLN A 22 -13.96 -16.84 9.55
N PRO A 23 -14.52 -17.20 8.38
CA PRO A 23 -14.92 -16.20 7.38
C PRO A 23 -16.12 -15.35 7.82
N ASP A 24 -17.03 -15.88 8.65
CA ASP A 24 -18.26 -15.19 9.08
C ASP A 24 -18.02 -13.85 9.78
N TRP A 25 -16.89 -13.69 10.48
CA TRP A 25 -16.53 -12.42 11.12
C TRP A 25 -16.01 -11.37 10.12
N LEU A 26 -15.42 -11.80 9.00
CA LEU A 26 -14.88 -10.91 7.96
C LEU A 26 -15.89 -10.58 6.87
N VAL A 27 -16.93 -11.40 6.67
CA VAL A 27 -18.00 -11.14 5.70
C VAL A 27 -18.71 -9.78 5.90
N PRO A 28 -19.10 -9.35 7.11
CA PRO A 28 -19.69 -8.02 7.30
C PRO A 28 -18.66 -6.88 7.11
N LEU A 29 -17.37 -7.16 7.29
CA LEU A 29 -16.29 -6.19 7.11
C LEU A 29 -15.96 -5.91 5.64
N LYS A 30 -16.59 -6.63 4.70
CA LYS A 30 -16.45 -6.41 3.25
C LYS A 30 -16.74 -4.97 2.84
N GLY A 31 -17.70 -4.30 3.50
CA GLY A 31 -18.01 -2.89 3.26
C GLY A 31 -16.86 -1.93 3.62
N ALA A 32 -15.99 -2.32 4.55
CA ALA A 32 -14.84 -1.52 4.97
C ALA A 32 -13.58 -1.76 4.11
N ILE A 33 -13.59 -2.77 3.21
CA ILE A 33 -12.45 -3.11 2.34
C ILE A 33 -12.13 -1.97 1.37
N VAL A 34 -13.12 -1.18 0.93
CA VAL A 34 -12.90 -0.05 0.01
C VAL A 34 -12.40 1.21 0.75
N PRO A 35 -13.02 1.66 1.85
CA PRO A 35 -12.57 2.88 2.53
C PRO A 35 -11.23 2.72 3.24
N MET A 36 -10.87 1.53 3.75
CA MET A 36 -9.60 1.33 4.45
C MET A 36 -8.35 1.61 3.58
N PRO A 37 -8.20 0.98 2.39
CA PRO A 37 -7.14 1.33 1.45
C PRO A 37 -7.27 2.78 0.96
N GLY A 38 -8.49 3.31 0.82
CA GLY A 38 -8.72 4.72 0.49
C GLY A 38 -8.04 5.66 1.49
N LEU A 39 -8.16 5.37 2.80
CA LEU A 39 -7.48 6.12 3.85
C LEU A 39 -5.96 6.00 3.76
N VAL A 40 -5.42 4.81 3.46
CA VAL A 40 -3.97 4.60 3.29
C VAL A 40 -3.42 5.34 2.07
N MET A 41 -4.12 5.26 0.93
CA MET A 41 -3.76 5.98 -0.29
C MET A 41 -3.84 7.50 -0.07
N PHE A 42 -4.84 7.96 0.69
CA PHE A 42 -4.95 9.36 1.09
C PHE A 42 -3.79 9.78 2.00
N GLY A 43 -3.39 8.94 2.96
CA GLY A 43 -2.20 9.18 3.79
C GLY A 43 -0.90 9.31 2.98
N MET A 44 -0.73 8.49 1.94
CA MET A 44 0.37 8.66 0.98
C MET A 44 0.28 9.99 0.23
N GLY A 45 -0.93 10.46 -0.11
CA GLY A 45 -1.15 11.76 -0.73
C GLY A 45 -0.81 12.94 0.18
N ILE A 46 -1.19 12.89 1.46
CA ILE A 46 -0.90 13.96 2.44
C ILE A 46 0.61 14.11 2.68
N THR A 47 1.37 13.02 2.68
CA THR A 47 2.82 13.05 2.90
C THR A 47 3.60 13.48 1.65
N LEU A 48 2.94 13.66 0.52
CA LEU A 48 3.56 14.04 -0.74
C LEU A 48 3.91 15.53 -0.74
N THR A 49 5.21 15.85 -0.74
CA THR A 49 5.68 17.23 -0.78
C THR A 49 5.84 17.75 -2.21
N THR A 50 5.75 19.07 -2.38
CA THR A 50 5.99 19.75 -3.67
C THR A 50 7.38 19.46 -4.24
N GLU A 51 8.37 19.23 -3.37
CA GLU A 51 9.73 18.84 -3.73
C GLU A 51 9.78 17.49 -4.44
N ASN A 52 8.96 16.52 -4.01
CA ASN A 52 8.86 15.21 -4.66
C ASN A 52 8.32 15.34 -6.09
N PHE A 53 7.34 16.22 -6.31
CA PHE A 53 6.84 16.54 -7.65
C PHE A 53 7.91 17.22 -8.51
N LEU A 54 8.64 18.17 -7.94
CA LEU A 54 9.70 18.88 -8.66
C LEU A 54 10.87 17.94 -9.03
N ALA A 55 11.17 16.95 -8.17
CA ALA A 55 12.16 15.91 -8.45
C ALA A 55 11.76 15.05 -9.66
N VAL A 56 10.47 14.72 -9.81
CA VAL A 56 9.95 14.02 -10.99
C VAL A 56 10.14 14.85 -12.26
N LEU A 57 9.88 16.16 -12.22
CA LEU A 57 10.12 17.05 -13.36
C LEU A 57 11.60 17.23 -13.68
N ARG A 58 12.47 17.27 -12.66
CA ARG A 58 13.92 17.44 -12.83
C ARG A 58 14.63 16.18 -13.34
N ARG A 59 14.09 14.99 -13.06
CA ARG A 59 14.64 13.70 -13.50
C ARG A 59 13.56 12.81 -14.10
N PRO A 60 13.08 13.12 -15.32
CA PRO A 60 11.99 12.38 -15.94
C PRO A 60 12.43 10.98 -16.43
N LEU A 61 13.69 10.82 -16.83
CA LEU A 61 14.22 9.55 -17.38
C LEU A 61 14.05 8.33 -16.45
N PRO A 62 14.48 8.37 -15.17
CA PRO A 62 14.29 7.25 -14.25
C PRO A 62 12.81 6.94 -13.98
N VAL A 63 11.96 7.97 -13.88
CA VAL A 63 10.53 7.82 -13.60
C VAL A 63 9.81 7.22 -14.81
N LEU A 64 10.13 7.69 -16.02
CA LEU A 64 9.59 7.16 -17.28
C LEU A 64 10.05 5.73 -17.54
N LEU A 65 11.31 5.40 -17.30
CA LEU A 65 11.81 4.02 -17.43
C LEU A 65 11.12 3.08 -16.44
N ALA A 66 10.98 3.51 -15.18
CA ALA A 66 10.25 2.75 -14.18
C ALA A 66 8.77 2.55 -14.57
N GLY A 67 8.10 3.60 -15.04
CA GLY A 67 6.72 3.55 -15.52
C GLY A 67 6.54 2.70 -16.78
N TYR A 68 7.42 2.85 -17.76
CA TYR A 68 7.43 2.07 -18.99
C TYR A 68 7.67 0.58 -18.71
N ARG A 69 8.59 0.27 -17.80
CA ARG A 69 8.83 -1.10 -17.34
C ARG A 69 7.62 -1.69 -16.61
N ASN A 70 6.93 -0.89 -15.79
CA ASN A 70 5.74 -1.33 -15.05
C ASN A 70 4.56 -1.66 -15.97
N ARG A 71 4.40 -0.96 -17.11
CA ARG A 71 3.31 -1.19 -18.08
C ARG A 71 3.55 -2.38 -19.02
N ARG A 72 4.76 -2.97 -19.03
CA ARG A 72 5.15 -4.10 -19.88
C ARG A 72 5.19 -5.45 -19.14
N ARG A 73 4.87 -5.49 -17.85
CA ARG A 73 4.62 -6.72 -17.08
C ARG A 73 3.13 -6.85 -16.81
#